data_AF-A0A366X7N5-F1
#
_entry.id   AF-A0A366X7N5-F1
#
_cell.length_a   1.000
_cell.length_b   1.000
_cell.length_c   1.000
_cell.angle_alpha   90.00
_cell.angle_beta   90.00
_cell.angle_gamma   90.00
#
_symmetry.space_group_name_H-M   'P 1'
#
loop_
_entity.id
_entity.type
_entity.pdbx_description
1 polymer ?
#
loop_
_entity_poly.entity_id
_entity_poly.type
_entity_poly.pdbx_seq_one_letter_code
_entity_poly.pdbx_strand_id
1 'polypeptide(L)'
;MTHQRFADLETPAFGPQVAAEVKVEGEDRTVLLSFSSEIPILRDTPIGPAFEVLGHDPSEVDLARLNSGSAPVLKDHRRDVDSMVGTVVSARIEGRRGRAVVRLADTKEGNSMLSRIKAGEVQSVSVGYAVHELKSAGEQDGYPVLRATKWEAVEVSLVAVPADPTVGVGRSLAGGSSAPLPHTLKDLNMARQTLTCYLNGRTSYDRKVGSCRLQDGRDLGAIMIQEGYCSRFW
;
A
#
# COMPACT_ATOMS: atom_id res chain seq x y z
N MET A 1 -22.52 21.53 22.44
CA MET A 1 -21.16 21.03 22.17
C MET A 1 -21.32 19.84 21.24
N THR A 2 -20.96 20.03 19.98
CA THR A 2 -21.34 19.12 18.88
C THR A 2 -20.29 18.01 18.77
N HIS A 3 -20.69 16.78 19.09
CA HIS A 3 -19.90 15.59 18.78
C HIS A 3 -19.93 15.35 17.27
N GLN A 4 -18.82 15.61 16.57
CA GLN A 4 -18.65 15.14 15.20
C GLN A 4 -18.36 13.63 15.24
N ARG A 5 -19.26 12.86 14.64
CA ARG A 5 -19.11 11.42 14.37
C ARG A 5 -18.13 11.26 13.20
N PHE A 6 -17.06 10.51 13.42
CA PHE A 6 -16.25 9.96 12.33
C PHE A 6 -17.00 8.73 11.78
N ALA A 7 -17.74 8.94 10.70
CA ALA A 7 -18.24 7.87 9.85
C ALA A 7 -17.25 7.64 8.70
N ASP A 8 -17.26 6.42 8.20
CA ASP A 8 -16.70 5.98 6.90
C ASP A 8 -15.21 5.58 6.88
N LEU A 9 -14.93 4.40 7.43
CA LEU A 9 -13.78 3.57 7.02
C LEU A 9 -14.30 2.39 6.19
N GLU A 10 -14.66 2.66 4.94
CA GLU A 10 -14.82 1.59 3.95
C GLU A 10 -13.44 1.04 3.58
N THR A 11 -13.28 -0.27 3.76
CA THR A 11 -12.07 -1.03 3.41
C THR A 11 -11.77 -0.89 1.91
N PRO A 12 -10.60 -0.40 1.47
CA PRO A 12 -10.31 -0.37 0.05
C PRO A 12 -9.91 -1.78 -0.40
N ALA A 13 -10.76 -2.39 -1.23
CA ALA A 13 -10.39 -3.54 -2.04
C ALA A 13 -9.21 -3.16 -2.96
N PHE A 14 -8.19 -4.01 -3.01
CA PHE A 14 -7.02 -3.85 -3.89
C PHE A 14 -7.43 -3.93 -5.36
N GLY A 15 -7.65 -2.76 -5.97
CA GLY A 15 -7.79 -2.61 -7.42
C GLY A 15 -6.45 -2.78 -8.16
N PRO A 16 -6.49 -2.95 -9.49
CA PRO A 16 -5.28 -3.11 -10.29
C PRO A 16 -4.36 -1.90 -10.16
N GLN A 17 -3.07 -2.18 -10.00
CA GLN A 17 -2.00 -1.21 -9.88
C GLN A 17 -1.88 -0.45 -11.21
N VAL A 18 -2.47 0.74 -11.28
CA VAL A 18 -2.12 1.68 -12.36
C VAL A 18 -0.75 2.23 -11.99
N ALA A 19 0.28 1.77 -12.69
CA ALA A 19 1.57 2.42 -12.70
C ALA A 19 1.33 3.86 -13.19
N ALA A 20 1.20 4.80 -12.26
CA ALA A 20 1.40 6.20 -12.58
C ALA A 20 2.79 6.27 -13.21
N GLU A 21 2.89 6.91 -14.39
CA GLU A 21 4.14 7.08 -15.10
C GLU A 21 5.23 7.47 -14.11
N VAL A 22 6.18 6.55 -13.88
CA VAL A 22 7.34 6.86 -13.07
C VAL A 22 8.06 7.95 -13.86
N LYS A 23 7.90 9.20 -13.44
CA LYS A 23 8.68 10.32 -13.95
C LYS A 23 10.12 10.12 -13.48
N VAL A 24 10.85 9.23 -14.14
CA VAL A 24 12.30 9.20 -14.12
C VAL A 24 12.71 10.35 -15.03
N GLU A 25 12.72 11.57 -14.50
CA GLU A 25 13.22 12.72 -15.24
C GLU A 25 14.74 12.57 -15.42
N GLY A 26 15.17 12.47 -16.67
CA GLY A 26 16.56 12.66 -17.09
C GLY A 26 17.57 11.66 -16.54
N GLU A 27 18.85 11.92 -16.83
CA GLU A 27 20.02 11.13 -16.44
C GLU A 27 20.21 10.96 -14.91
N ASP A 28 19.35 11.58 -14.09
CA ASP A 28 19.55 11.83 -12.67
C ASP A 28 19.29 10.63 -11.74
N ARG A 29 18.82 9.49 -12.28
CA ARG A 29 18.55 8.25 -11.52
C ARG A 29 17.63 8.49 -10.30
N THR A 30 16.77 9.50 -10.38
CA THR A 30 15.83 9.85 -9.31
C THR A 30 14.49 9.17 -9.47
N VAL A 31 13.88 8.81 -8.34
CA VAL A 31 12.57 8.16 -8.27
C VAL A 31 11.73 8.83 -7.20
N LEU A 32 10.51 9.20 -7.55
CA LEU A 32 9.51 9.67 -6.60
C LEU A 32 8.72 8.48 -6.05
N LEU A 33 8.55 8.45 -4.74
CA LEU A 33 7.81 7.38 -4.07
C LEU A 33 7.04 7.88 -2.85
N SER A 34 6.07 7.07 -2.43
CA SER A 34 5.48 7.15 -1.10
C SER A 34 6.07 6.03 -0.25
N PHE A 35 6.47 6.31 0.99
CA PHE A 35 7.12 5.34 1.90
C PHE A 35 6.29 4.97 3.12
N SER A 36 5.25 5.74 3.44
CA SER A 36 4.36 5.48 4.57
C SER A 36 2.98 6.11 4.37
N SER A 37 1.98 5.52 5.02
CA SER A 37 0.62 6.05 5.16
C SER A 37 0.07 5.73 6.55
N GLU A 38 -1.17 6.14 6.81
CA GLU A 38 -1.87 5.86 8.07
C GLU A 38 -2.70 4.57 8.03
N ILE A 39 -2.45 3.67 7.07
CA ILE A 39 -3.14 2.38 7.07
C ILE A 39 -2.78 1.59 8.34
N PRO A 40 -3.76 1.03 9.07
CA PRO A 40 -3.48 0.21 10.25
C PRO A 40 -2.78 -1.10 9.85
N ILE A 41 -1.63 -1.39 10.47
CA ILE A 41 -0.89 -2.64 10.29
C ILE A 41 -0.98 -3.47 11.55
N LEU A 42 -1.47 -4.70 11.45
CA LEU A 42 -1.50 -5.61 12.59
C LEU A 42 -0.08 -6.00 13.00
N ARG A 43 0.24 -5.81 14.28
CA ARG A 43 1.54 -6.12 14.90
C ARG A 43 1.35 -7.03 16.10
N ASP A 44 2.30 -7.93 16.29
CA ASP A 44 2.48 -8.60 17.58
C ASP A 44 3.18 -7.64 18.54
N THR A 45 2.50 -7.25 19.61
CA THR A 45 3.04 -6.34 20.63
C THR A 45 3.18 -7.06 21.98
N PRO A 46 3.90 -6.49 22.96
CA PRO A 46 4.01 -7.07 24.30
C PRO A 46 2.66 -7.27 25.03
N ILE A 47 1.60 -6.58 24.60
CA ILE A 47 0.25 -6.68 25.19
C ILE A 47 -0.69 -7.54 24.33
N GLY A 48 -0.17 -8.24 23.32
CA GLY A 48 -0.94 -9.02 22.35
C GLY A 48 -1.04 -8.33 20.98
N PRO A 49 -1.84 -8.89 20.05
CA PRO A 49 -2.00 -8.29 18.73
C PRO A 49 -2.68 -6.92 18.82
N ALA A 50 -2.13 -5.94 18.13
CA ALA A 50 -2.69 -4.59 18.03
C ALA A 50 -2.44 -4.01 16.65
N PHE A 51 -3.36 -3.19 16.17
CA PHE A 51 -3.14 -2.40 14.96
C PHE A 51 -2.26 -1.21 15.27
N GLU A 52 -1.14 -1.07 14.56
CA GLU A 52 -0.29 0.10 14.61
C GLU A 52 -0.62 1.04 13.45
N VAL A 53 -0.79 2.32 13.77
CA VAL A 53 -0.98 3.40 12.78
C VAL A 53 0.16 4.40 12.95
N LEU A 54 0.96 4.60 11.91
CA LEU A 54 1.92 5.70 11.89
C LEU A 54 1.15 7.01 11.70
N GLY A 55 1.27 7.96 12.63
CA GLY A 55 0.60 9.24 12.52
C GLY A 55 1.34 10.19 11.58
N HIS A 56 0.61 10.92 10.74
CA HIS A 56 1.18 11.86 9.77
C HIS A 56 0.74 13.31 10.01
N ASP A 57 0.29 13.67 11.21
CA ASP A 57 0.11 15.08 11.54
C ASP A 57 1.49 15.79 11.63
N PRO A 58 1.57 17.12 11.43
CA PRO A 58 2.85 17.82 11.25
C PRO A 58 3.91 17.63 12.35
N SER A 59 3.51 17.25 13.56
CA SER A 59 4.40 17.02 14.70
C SER A 59 4.62 15.54 15.05
N GLU A 60 3.97 14.61 14.35
CA GLU A 60 4.02 13.19 14.72
C GLU A 60 5.20 12.44 14.11
N VAL A 61 5.78 12.99 13.04
CA VAL A 61 6.89 12.37 12.30
C VAL A 61 8.15 13.22 12.38
N ASP A 62 9.25 12.60 12.80
CA ASP A 62 10.59 13.14 12.58
C ASP A 62 11.19 12.59 11.27
N LEU A 63 11.44 13.50 10.33
CA LEU A 63 12.05 13.22 9.04
C LEU A 63 13.50 13.71 8.95
N ALA A 64 14.10 14.20 10.05
CA ALA A 64 15.43 14.76 10.06
C ALA A 64 16.48 13.77 9.54
N ARG A 65 16.36 12.49 9.91
CA ARG A 65 17.27 11.47 9.41
C ARG A 65 17.12 11.27 7.90
N LEU A 66 15.90 11.11 7.38
CA LEU A 66 15.70 10.97 5.93
C LEU A 66 16.20 12.19 5.14
N ASN A 67 16.16 13.38 5.74
CA ASN A 67 16.65 14.63 5.16
C ASN A 67 18.11 14.97 5.53
N SER A 68 18.88 14.03 6.10
CA SER A 68 20.29 14.28 6.49
C SER A 68 21.25 14.37 5.31
N GLY A 69 20.82 13.95 4.11
CA GLY A 69 21.66 13.78 2.93
C GLY A 69 22.40 12.43 2.86
N SER A 70 22.24 11.56 3.87
CA SER A 70 22.90 10.24 3.93
C SER A 70 21.99 9.07 4.26
N ALA A 71 20.68 9.30 4.43
CA ALA A 71 19.75 8.22 4.71
C ALA A 71 19.69 7.20 3.56
N PRO A 72 19.85 5.91 3.85
CA PRO A 72 19.97 4.90 2.81
C PRO A 72 18.62 4.56 2.19
N VAL A 73 18.67 4.18 0.92
CA VAL A 73 17.63 3.35 0.30
C VAL A 73 18.15 1.92 0.29
N LEU A 74 17.42 1.02 0.93
CA LEU A 74 17.84 -0.36 1.14
C LEU A 74 17.02 -1.33 0.29
N LYS A 75 17.58 -2.52 0.10
CA LYS A 75 16.85 -3.69 -0.36
C LYS A 75 16.38 -4.50 0.85
N ASP A 76 15.06 -4.70 0.94
CA ASP A 76 14.43 -5.62 1.91
C ASP A 76 14.88 -5.37 3.38
N HIS A 77 14.99 -4.09 3.79
CA HIS A 77 15.40 -3.68 5.14
C HIS A 77 16.78 -4.19 5.61
N ARG A 78 17.60 -4.74 4.71
CA ARG A 78 18.94 -5.24 5.06
C ARG A 78 19.90 -4.08 5.27
N ARG A 79 20.55 -4.04 6.45
CA ARG A 79 21.33 -2.90 6.96
C ARG A 79 22.85 -3.00 6.72
N ASP A 80 23.27 -3.87 5.81
CA ASP A 80 24.64 -3.91 5.30
C ASP A 80 24.85 -2.92 4.15
N VAL A 81 26.08 -2.44 3.99
CA VAL A 81 26.45 -1.46 2.95
C VAL A 81 26.13 -1.98 1.55
N ASP A 82 26.34 -3.27 1.31
CA ASP A 82 26.08 -3.93 0.02
C ASP A 82 24.58 -4.07 -0.29
N SER A 83 23.69 -3.82 0.67
CA SER A 83 22.25 -3.78 0.45
C SER A 83 21.72 -2.38 0.15
N MET A 84 22.60 -1.37 0.18
CA MET A 84 22.24 0.00 -0.17
C MET A 84 22.16 0.17 -1.69
N VAL A 85 20.96 0.46 -2.19
CA VAL A 85 20.67 0.66 -3.62
C VAL A 85 20.59 2.13 -4.00
N GLY A 86 20.66 3.04 -3.03
CA GLY A 86 20.56 4.48 -3.24
C GLY A 86 20.55 5.28 -1.96
N THR A 87 20.20 6.55 -2.07
CA THR A 87 20.13 7.51 -0.96
C THR A 87 18.86 8.35 -1.09
N VAL A 88 18.27 8.69 0.05
CA VAL A 88 17.14 9.63 0.10
C VAL A 88 17.66 11.04 -0.15
N VAL A 89 17.04 11.74 -1.11
CA VAL A 89 17.37 13.12 -1.48
C VAL A 89 16.54 14.10 -0.65
N SER A 90 15.24 13.81 -0.51
CA SER A 90 14.34 14.58 0.35
C SER A 90 13.15 13.73 0.77
N ALA A 91 12.58 14.03 1.93
CA ALA A 91 11.36 13.43 2.45
C ALA A 91 10.45 14.50 3.04
N ARG A 92 9.15 14.36 2.84
CA ARG A 92 8.12 15.24 3.38
C ARG A 92 6.82 14.49 3.67
N ILE A 93 5.97 15.08 4.49
CA ILE A 93 4.58 14.65 4.64
C ILE A 93 3.71 15.45 3.68
N GLU A 94 2.86 14.77 2.93
CA GLU A 94 1.94 15.41 1.99
C GLU A 94 0.66 14.56 1.86
N GLY A 95 -0.48 15.13 2.28
CA GLY A 95 -1.78 14.43 2.24
C GLY A 95 -1.83 13.21 3.16
N ARG A 96 -1.34 13.36 4.41
CA ARG A 96 -1.26 12.27 5.43
C ARG A 96 -0.45 11.05 4.97
N ARG A 97 0.59 11.30 4.16
CA ARG A 97 1.49 10.26 3.62
C ARG A 97 2.93 10.74 3.61
N GLY A 98 3.85 9.82 3.86
CA GLY A 98 5.27 10.04 3.65
C GLY A 98 5.60 9.96 2.17
N ARG A 99 6.23 11.00 1.63
CA ARG A 99 6.73 11.08 0.27
C ARG A 99 8.22 11.34 0.27
N ALA A 100 8.94 10.69 -0.61
CA ALA A 100 10.37 10.93 -0.78
C ALA A 100 10.78 10.98 -2.25
N VAL A 101 11.82 11.76 -2.51
CA VAL A 101 12.64 11.67 -3.71
C VAL A 101 13.87 10.87 -3.32
N VAL A 102 14.13 9.78 -4.05
CA VAL A 102 15.32 8.97 -3.85
C VAL A 102 16.20 8.99 -5.09
N ARG A 103 17.50 8.75 -4.92
CA ARG A 103 18.46 8.60 -6.01
C ARG A 103 19.10 7.23 -5.95
N LEU A 104 18.98 6.45 -7.01
CA LEU A 104 19.57 5.12 -7.08
C LEU A 104 21.08 5.25 -7.37
N ALA A 105 21.89 4.53 -6.60
CA ALA A 105 23.35 4.57 -6.71
C ALA A 105 23.83 4.00 -8.05
N ASP A 106 24.91 4.53 -8.61
CA ASP A 106 25.57 3.94 -9.78
C ASP A 106 26.53 2.82 -9.35
N THR A 107 25.94 1.78 -8.77
CA THR A 107 26.60 0.54 -8.35
C THR A 107 25.91 -0.64 -9.03
N LYS A 108 26.47 -1.85 -8.91
CA LYS A 108 25.83 -3.06 -9.44
C LYS A 108 24.42 -3.24 -8.88
N GLU A 109 24.25 -3.01 -7.57
CA GLU A 109 23.01 -3.20 -6.83
C GLU A 109 22.00 -2.11 -7.19
N GLY A 110 22.43 -0.84 -7.24
CA GLY A 110 21.58 0.27 -7.65
C GLY A 110 21.15 0.18 -9.12
N ASN A 111 22.04 -0.26 -10.02
CA ASN A 111 21.72 -0.50 -11.44
C ASN A 111 20.73 -1.67 -11.63
N SER A 112 20.91 -2.75 -10.89
CA SER A 112 19.96 -3.87 -10.86
C SER A 112 18.59 -3.39 -10.39
N MET A 113 18.52 -2.66 -9.28
CA MET A 113 17.27 -2.17 -8.72
C MET A 113 16.57 -1.16 -9.65
N LEU A 114 17.31 -0.22 -10.23
CA LEU A 114 16.77 0.75 -11.19
C LEU A 114 16.15 0.05 -12.41
N SER A 115 16.81 -1.00 -12.92
CA SER A 115 16.28 -1.79 -14.04
C SER A 115 14.96 -2.48 -13.67
N ARG A 116 14.88 -3.06 -12.46
CA ARG A 116 13.66 -3.72 -11.96
C ARG A 116 12.52 -2.73 -11.69
N ILE A 117 12.82 -1.52 -11.23
CA ILE A 117 11.82 -0.45 -11.10
C ILE A 117 11.29 -0.05 -12.48
N LYS A 118 12.18 0.20 -13.45
CA LYS A 118 11.79 0.56 -14.83
C LYS A 118 10.97 -0.53 -15.51
N ALA A 119 11.27 -1.80 -15.22
CA ALA A 119 10.52 -2.95 -15.72
C ALA A 119 9.17 -3.17 -14.99
N GLY A 120 8.87 -2.41 -13.94
CA GLY A 120 7.65 -2.61 -13.14
C GLY A 120 7.72 -3.78 -12.15
N GLU A 121 8.85 -4.49 -12.05
CA GLU A 121 9.00 -5.65 -11.14
C GLU A 121 9.06 -5.26 -9.67
N VAL A 122 9.65 -4.10 -9.36
CA VAL A 122 9.76 -3.59 -7.99
C VAL A 122 9.07 -2.23 -7.91
N GLN A 123 7.88 -2.23 -7.34
CA GLN A 123 7.07 -1.02 -7.09
C GLN A 123 6.74 -0.83 -5.61
N SER A 124 6.98 -1.86 -4.79
CA SER A 124 6.68 -1.87 -3.37
C SER A 124 7.76 -1.17 -2.57
N VAL A 125 7.32 -0.32 -1.64
CA VAL A 125 8.20 0.44 -0.74
C VAL A 125 7.77 0.17 0.69
N SER A 126 8.73 0.24 1.61
CA SER A 126 8.50 0.19 3.04
C SER A 126 9.38 1.23 3.74
N VAL A 127 9.15 1.42 5.02
CA VAL A 127 9.91 2.33 5.89
C VAL A 127 10.41 1.56 7.10
N GLY A 128 11.68 1.74 7.42
CA GLY A 128 12.21 1.42 8.73
C GLY A 128 12.04 2.63 9.62
N TYR A 129 11.51 2.45 10.82
CA TYR A 129 11.22 3.53 11.74
C TYR A 129 11.49 3.14 13.19
N ALA A 130 11.60 4.15 14.05
CA ALA A 130 11.59 4.00 15.49
C ALA A 130 10.37 4.71 16.07
N VAL A 131 9.67 4.06 17.00
CA VAL A 131 8.52 4.66 17.69
C VAL A 131 8.97 5.18 19.06
N HIS A 132 8.67 6.43 19.35
CA HIS A 132 8.99 7.10 20.61
C HIS A 132 7.76 7.35 21.49
N GLU A 133 6.57 7.45 20.90
CA GLU A 133 5.31 7.61 21.61
C GLU A 133 4.17 6.89 20.86
N LEU A 134 3.43 6.05 21.59
CA LEU A 134 2.18 5.43 21.13
C LEU A 134 1.02 5.94 21.98
N LYS A 135 -0.13 6.18 21.35
CA LYS A 135 -1.39 6.49 22.01
C LYS A 135 -2.47 5.53 21.57
N SER A 136 -3.36 5.16 22.49
CA SER A 136 -4.57 4.44 22.13
C SER A 136 -5.44 5.31 21.22
N ALA A 137 -5.91 4.71 20.13
CA ALA A 137 -6.77 5.34 19.13
C ALA A 137 -8.08 4.55 18.92
N GLY A 138 -8.48 3.77 19.93
CA GLY A 138 -9.68 2.94 19.91
C GLY A 138 -9.39 1.47 19.63
N GLU A 139 -10.33 0.80 18.97
CA GLU A 139 -10.28 -0.62 18.64
C GLU A 139 -10.77 -0.86 17.21
N GLN A 140 -10.22 -1.86 16.56
CA GLN A 140 -10.60 -2.34 15.24
C GLN A 140 -10.58 -3.87 15.24
N ASP A 141 -11.65 -4.50 14.75
CA ASP A 141 -11.78 -5.98 14.67
C ASP A 141 -11.49 -6.71 16.00
N GLY A 142 -11.81 -6.07 17.13
CA GLY A 142 -11.57 -6.60 18.48
C GLY A 142 -10.12 -6.46 18.97
N TYR A 143 -9.26 -5.76 18.23
CA TYR A 143 -7.88 -5.46 18.61
C TYR A 143 -7.70 -3.97 18.90
N PRO A 144 -6.87 -3.59 19.90
CA PRO A 144 -6.52 -2.20 20.13
C PRO A 144 -5.86 -1.55 18.91
N VAL A 145 -6.16 -0.28 18.66
CA VAL A 145 -5.44 0.56 17.70
C VAL A 145 -4.49 1.46 18.47
N LEU A 146 -3.21 1.40 18.13
CA LEU A 146 -2.13 2.19 18.70
C LEU A 146 -1.58 3.12 17.63
N ARG A 147 -1.76 4.43 17.82
CA ARG A 147 -1.23 5.46 16.93
C ARG A 147 0.15 5.89 17.41
N ALA A 148 1.16 5.77 16.54
CA ALA A 148 2.48 6.35 16.76
C ALA A 148 2.41 7.86 16.55
N THR A 149 2.33 8.60 17.65
CA THR A 149 2.22 10.07 17.66
C THR A 149 3.57 10.76 17.79
N LYS A 150 4.64 10.00 18.00
CA LYS A 150 6.04 10.41 17.78
C LYS A 150 6.83 9.23 17.24
N TRP A 151 7.21 9.29 15.97
CA TRP A 151 8.07 8.29 15.36
C TRP A 151 9.10 8.94 14.44
N GLU A 152 10.25 8.30 14.32
CA GLU A 152 11.36 8.72 13.46
C GLU A 152 11.41 7.82 12.24
N ALA A 153 11.41 8.41 11.04
CA ALA A 153 11.68 7.67 9.81
C ALA A 153 13.20 7.46 9.66
N VAL A 154 13.63 6.20 9.66
CA VAL A 154 15.05 5.83 9.74
C VAL A 154 15.64 5.50 8.37
N GLU A 155 14.91 4.74 7.55
CA GLU A 155 15.34 4.33 6.21
C GLU A 155 14.14 4.09 5.29
N VAL A 156 14.38 4.14 3.99
CA VAL A 156 13.41 3.74 2.96
C VAL A 156 13.90 2.44 2.33
N SER A 157 13.01 1.47 2.19
CA SER A 157 13.35 0.19 1.57
C SER A 157 12.50 -0.08 0.34
N LEU A 158 13.14 -0.57 -0.71
CA LEU A 158 12.47 -1.26 -1.82
C LEU A 158 12.35 -2.73 -1.43
N VAL A 159 11.11 -3.21 -1.37
CA VAL A 159 10.80 -4.50 -0.75
C VAL A 159 10.02 -5.40 -1.70
N ALA A 160 10.17 -6.70 -1.57
CA ALA A 160 9.32 -7.65 -2.29
C ALA A 160 7.88 -7.63 -1.75
N VAL A 161 7.71 -7.56 -0.43
CA VAL A 161 6.41 -7.61 0.25
C VAL A 161 6.31 -6.45 1.25
N PRO A 162 5.50 -5.42 0.98
CA PRO A 162 5.34 -4.29 1.89
C PRO A 162 4.36 -4.61 3.02
N ALA A 163 4.59 -4.02 4.20
CA ALA A 163 3.57 -4.00 5.25
C ALA A 163 2.36 -3.15 4.82
N ASP A 164 2.63 -1.98 4.23
CA ASP A 164 1.62 -1.08 3.66
C ASP A 164 1.58 -1.25 2.13
N PRO A 165 0.62 -2.00 1.57
CA PRO A 165 0.49 -2.18 0.14
C PRO A 165 -0.02 -0.94 -0.60
N THR A 166 -0.40 0.13 0.10
CA THR A 166 -0.85 1.41 -0.47
C THR A 166 0.30 2.38 -0.77
N VAL A 167 1.53 2.12 -0.32
CA VAL A 167 2.75 2.92 -0.61
C VAL A 167 3.67 2.27 -1.64
N GLY A 168 4.45 3.07 -2.37
CA GLY A 168 5.28 2.55 -3.46
C GLY A 168 5.84 3.61 -4.41
N VAL A 169 6.55 3.14 -5.43
CA VAL A 169 7.13 3.93 -6.50
C VAL A 169 6.04 4.56 -7.38
N GLY A 170 6.26 5.79 -7.84
CA GLY A 170 5.38 6.48 -8.79
C GLY A 170 4.04 6.95 -8.21
N ARG A 171 3.71 6.62 -6.95
CA ARG A 171 2.42 6.96 -6.33
C ARG A 171 2.34 8.45 -5.99
N SER A 172 2.09 9.31 -6.98
CA SER A 172 1.90 10.76 -6.80
C SER A 172 0.53 11.23 -7.32
N LEU A 173 -0.15 11.99 -6.46
CA LEU A 173 -1.25 12.92 -6.75
C LEU A 173 -2.51 12.38 -7.45
N ALA A 174 -3.41 11.79 -6.67
CA ALA A 174 -4.84 12.01 -6.87
C ALA A 174 -5.51 12.18 -5.49
N GLY A 175 -5.61 13.42 -5.02
CA GLY A 175 -6.78 13.80 -4.25
C GLY A 175 -7.95 13.81 -5.24
N GLY A 176 -8.88 12.86 -5.10
CA GLY A 176 -10.19 12.89 -5.74
C GLY A 176 -10.19 13.08 -7.26
N SER A 177 -9.79 12.05 -8.00
CA SER A 177 -10.54 11.64 -9.18
C SER A 177 -10.33 10.16 -9.35
N SER A 178 -11.39 9.40 -9.11
CA SER A 178 -11.56 8.10 -9.76
C SER A 178 -11.55 8.36 -11.27
N ALA A 179 -10.37 8.45 -11.88
CA ALA A 179 -10.26 8.12 -13.28
C ALA A 179 -10.82 6.70 -13.40
N PRO A 180 -11.86 6.49 -14.21
CA PRO A 180 -12.62 5.27 -14.18
C PRO A 180 -11.67 4.12 -14.44
N LEU A 181 -11.75 3.10 -13.57
CA LEU A 181 -11.30 1.76 -13.85
C LEU A 181 -11.60 1.44 -15.33
N PRO A 182 -10.72 0.73 -16.08
CA PRO A 182 -11.06 0.24 -17.41
C PRO A 182 -12.33 -0.62 -17.44
N HIS A 183 -12.89 -0.98 -16.28
CA HIS A 183 -14.26 -1.43 -16.16
C HIS A 183 -14.87 -0.76 -14.92
N THR A 184 -15.42 0.45 -15.07
CA THR A 184 -16.69 0.69 -14.37
C THR A 184 -17.60 -0.44 -14.85
N LEU A 185 -18.34 -1.08 -13.94
CA LEU A 185 -19.53 -1.86 -14.30
C LEU A 185 -20.51 -0.88 -14.97
N LYS A 186 -20.19 -0.43 -16.18
CA LYS A 186 -21.12 0.20 -17.09
C LYS A 186 -22.06 -0.94 -17.45
N ASP A 187 -23.22 -0.87 -16.81
CA ASP A 187 -24.46 -1.46 -17.27
C ASP A 187 -24.68 -2.95 -17.01
N LEU A 188 -24.08 -3.51 -15.95
CA LEU A 188 -24.81 -4.54 -15.21
C LEU A 188 -25.70 -3.84 -14.19
N ASN A 189 -26.92 -3.53 -14.62
CA ASN A 189 -28.02 -3.08 -13.78
C ASN A 189 -28.41 -4.20 -12.78
N MET A 190 -27.51 -4.49 -11.84
CA MET A 190 -27.65 -5.49 -10.78
C MET A 190 -27.92 -4.83 -9.43
N ALA A 191 -28.58 -3.67 -9.44
CA ALA A 191 -29.07 -3.05 -8.21
C ALA A 191 -29.92 -4.06 -7.42
N ARG A 192 -29.42 -4.47 -6.25
CA ARG A 192 -30.13 -5.27 -5.22
C ARG A 192 -30.60 -6.68 -5.61
N GLN A 193 -29.85 -7.43 -6.43
CA GLN A 193 -30.19 -8.84 -6.67
C GLN A 193 -29.62 -9.75 -5.57
N THR A 194 -30.46 -10.63 -5.00
CA THR A 194 -30.02 -11.67 -4.06
C THR A 194 -29.34 -12.80 -4.82
N LEU A 195 -28.18 -13.25 -4.32
CA LEU A 195 -27.46 -14.40 -4.86
C LEU A 195 -27.68 -15.63 -3.99
N THR A 196 -27.71 -16.81 -4.60
CA THR A 196 -27.60 -18.08 -3.89
C THR A 196 -26.23 -18.68 -4.17
N CYS A 197 -25.42 -18.85 -3.11
CA CYS A 197 -24.03 -19.31 -3.22
C CYS A 197 -23.82 -20.66 -2.55
N TYR A 198 -22.99 -21.50 -3.17
CA TYR A 198 -22.64 -22.82 -2.67
C TYR A 198 -21.12 -23.01 -2.71
N LEU A 199 -20.56 -23.51 -1.60
CA LEU A 199 -19.15 -23.89 -1.56
C LEU A 199 -18.94 -25.23 -2.27
N ASN A 200 -17.87 -25.33 -3.07
CA ASN A 200 -17.57 -26.54 -3.84
C ASN A 200 -16.54 -27.46 -3.15
N GLY A 201 -16.23 -27.18 -1.88
CA GLY A 201 -15.26 -27.94 -1.08
C GLY A 201 -13.79 -27.64 -1.38
N ARG A 202 -13.47 -26.79 -2.36
CA ARG A 202 -12.09 -26.38 -2.65
C ARG A 202 -11.69 -25.16 -1.82
N THR A 203 -10.40 -25.03 -1.58
CA THR A 203 -9.79 -23.89 -0.89
C THR A 203 -8.63 -23.34 -1.70
N SER A 204 -8.40 -22.03 -1.61
CA SER A 204 -7.25 -21.34 -2.17
C SER A 204 -6.66 -20.44 -1.08
N TYR A 205 -5.49 -20.83 -0.57
CA TYR A 205 -4.89 -20.25 0.63
C TYR A 205 -5.87 -20.24 1.81
N ASP A 206 -6.24 -19.06 2.28
CA ASP A 206 -7.15 -18.79 3.38
C ASP A 206 -8.63 -18.66 2.95
N ARG A 207 -8.94 -18.88 1.66
CA ARG A 207 -10.29 -18.67 1.10
C ARG A 207 -10.97 -19.97 0.67
N LYS A 208 -12.29 -20.05 0.86
CA LYS A 208 -13.15 -21.13 0.35
C LYS A 208 -13.69 -20.80 -1.03
N VAL A 209 -13.68 -21.76 -1.93
CA VAL A 209 -14.15 -21.60 -3.31
C VAL A 209 -15.58 -22.10 -3.44
N GLY A 210 -16.37 -21.41 -4.26
CA GLY A 210 -17.76 -21.76 -4.51
C GLY A 210 -18.27 -21.15 -5.81
N SER A 211 -19.55 -21.35 -6.09
CA SER A 211 -20.26 -20.66 -7.17
C SER A 211 -21.48 -19.95 -6.61
N CYS A 212 -21.85 -18.85 -7.26
CA CYS A 212 -23.03 -18.07 -6.93
C CYS A 212 -23.93 -17.99 -8.16
N ARG A 213 -25.24 -18.09 -7.92
CA ARG A 213 -26.27 -17.97 -8.95
C ARG A 213 -27.19 -16.81 -8.66
N LEU A 214 -27.69 -16.19 -9.72
CA LEU A 214 -28.80 -15.23 -9.66
C LEU A 214 -30.11 -15.95 -9.32
N GLN A 215 -31.13 -15.20 -8.92
CA GLN A 215 -32.47 -15.77 -8.63
C GLN A 215 -33.07 -16.52 -9.82
N ASP A 216 -32.74 -16.12 -11.05
CA ASP A 216 -33.17 -16.80 -12.27
C ASP A 216 -32.33 -18.04 -12.62
N GLY A 217 -31.39 -18.43 -11.75
CA GLY A 217 -30.58 -19.64 -11.88
C GLY A 217 -29.31 -19.50 -12.72
N ARG A 218 -29.06 -18.33 -13.33
CA ARG A 218 -27.83 -18.10 -14.11
C ARG A 218 -26.60 -18.06 -13.20
N ASP A 219 -25.50 -18.66 -13.66
CA ASP A 219 -24.23 -18.69 -12.95
C ASP A 219 -23.47 -17.38 -13.11
N LEU A 220 -23.15 -16.74 -11.99
CA LEU A 220 -22.50 -15.42 -11.98
C LEU A 220 -21.08 -15.50 -12.57
N GLY A 221 -20.33 -16.56 -12.27
CA GLY A 221 -18.98 -16.75 -12.80
C GLY A 221 -18.98 -16.90 -14.32
N ALA A 222 -19.93 -17.65 -14.87
CA ALA A 222 -20.10 -17.80 -16.31
C ALA A 222 -20.44 -16.48 -17.01
N ILE A 223 -21.35 -15.68 -16.43
CA ILE A 223 -21.67 -14.34 -16.93
C ILE A 223 -20.42 -13.46 -16.91
N MET A 224 -19.67 -13.44 -15.80
CA MET A 224 -18.46 -12.62 -15.69
C MET A 224 -17.38 -13.02 -16.70
N ILE A 225 -17.24 -14.31 -17.02
CA ILE A 225 -16.31 -14.78 -18.05
C ILE A 225 -16.78 -14.36 -19.45
N GLN A 226 -18.06 -14.52 -19.75
CA GLN A 226 -18.63 -14.17 -21.06
C GLN A 226 -18.51 -12.67 -21.34
N GLU A 227 -18.73 -11.83 -20.33
CA GLU A 227 -18.61 -10.37 -20.42
C GLU A 227 -17.16 -9.87 -20.28
N GLY A 228 -16.18 -10.78 -20.18
CA GLY A 228 -14.76 -10.44 -20.18
C GLY A 228 -14.21 -9.87 -18.87
N TYR A 229 -14.97 -9.93 -17.77
CA TYR A 229 -14.54 -9.45 -16.46
C TYR A 229 -13.54 -10.40 -15.77
N CYS A 230 -13.55 -11.69 -16.13
CA CYS A 230 -12.59 -12.67 -15.63
C CYS A 230 -12.40 -13.82 -16.64
N SER A 231 -11.47 -14.73 -16.36
CA SER A 231 -11.23 -15.92 -17.19
C SER A 231 -11.21 -17.20 -16.35
N ARG A 232 -11.35 -18.34 -17.01
CA ARG A 232 -11.07 -19.62 -16.36
C ARG A 232 -9.56 -19.73 -16.16
N PHE A 233 -9.16 -20.04 -14.94
CA PHE A 233 -7.81 -20.46 -14.63
C PHE A 233 -7.75 -21.98 -14.78
N TRP A 234 -6.95 -22.48 -15.72
CA TRP A 234 -6.68 -23.91 -15.93
C TRP A 234 -5.29 -24.27 -15.42
#